data_AF-A0A7W7S6U6-F1
#
_entry.id   AF-A0A7W7S6U6-F1
#
_cell.length_a   1.000
_cell.length_b   1.000
_cell.length_c   1.000
_cell.angle_alpha   90.00
_cell.angle_beta   90.00
_cell.angle_gamma   90.00
#
_symmetry.space_group_name_H-M   'P 1'
#
loop_
_entity.id
_entity.type
_entity.pdbx_description
1 polymer ?
#
loop_
_entity_poly.entity_id
_entity_poly.type
_entity_poly.pdbx_seq_one_letter_code
_entity_poly.pdbx_strand_id
1 'polypeptide(L)'
;MQRRSPQEKKRLSYLKDRRNFYGENQKSSRRNIPRSRRANHHALRRGEQLALGRLRAFGGAVDDSEVRFARRSTGQWRKSADAPLAEVVAYRLERRARLGIDTAPRSQERLRRVRSAVPPGRPERGRD
;
A
#
# COMPACT_ATOMS: atom_id res chain seq x y z
N MET A 1 -12.50 11.58 -29.91
CA MET A 1 -11.64 11.85 -28.73
C MET A 1 -11.59 13.35 -28.48
N GLN A 2 -12.10 13.86 -27.35
CA GLN A 2 -11.90 15.27 -27.00
C GLN A 2 -10.42 15.54 -26.72
N ARG A 3 -9.86 16.59 -27.34
CA ARG A 3 -8.49 17.05 -27.06
C ARG A 3 -8.47 17.76 -25.71
N ARG A 4 -7.72 17.21 -24.76
CA ARG A 4 -7.45 17.84 -23.47
C ARG A 4 -6.30 18.83 -23.58
N SER A 5 -6.45 20.00 -22.97
CA SER A 5 -5.40 20.98 -22.78
C SER A 5 -4.23 20.41 -21.94
N PRO A 6 -3.02 20.98 -22.04
CA PRO A 6 -1.91 20.61 -21.17
C PRO A 6 -2.24 20.70 -19.67
N GLN A 7 -3.04 21.69 -19.26
CA GLN A 7 -3.45 21.91 -17.88
C GLN A 7 -4.39 20.78 -17.40
N GLU A 8 -5.35 20.38 -18.22
CA GLU A 8 -6.24 19.26 -17.92
C GLU A 8 -5.50 17.93 -17.87
N LYS A 9 -4.55 17.71 -18.78
CA LYS A 9 -3.67 16.53 -18.76
C LYS A 9 -2.87 16.46 -17.45
N LYS A 10 -2.30 17.58 -17.02
CA LYS A 10 -1.54 17.68 -15.76
C LYS A 10 -2.43 17.42 -14.55
N ARG A 11 -3.64 18.00 -14.51
CA ARG A 11 -4.64 17.76 -13.48
C ARG A 11 -5.03 16.28 -13.39
N LEU A 12 -5.28 15.65 -14.53
CA LEU A 12 -5.59 14.22 -14.58
C LEU A 12 -4.42 13.35 -14.11
N SER A 13 -3.19 13.69 -14.49
CA SER A 13 -1.99 13.00 -13.99
C SER A 13 -1.89 13.10 -12.47
N TYR A 14 -2.11 14.28 -11.89
CA TYR A 14 -2.12 14.45 -10.42
C TYR A 14 -3.14 13.59 -9.69
N LEU A 15 -4.31 13.36 -10.29
CA LEU A 15 -5.40 12.57 -9.70
C LEU A 15 -5.28 11.07 -9.95
N LYS A 16 -4.86 10.68 -11.16
CA LYS A 16 -4.95 9.29 -11.64
C LYS A 16 -3.62 8.57 -11.59
N ASP A 17 -2.50 9.25 -11.81
CA ASP A 17 -1.20 8.59 -11.76
C ASP A 17 -0.86 8.27 -10.31
N ARG A 18 -0.48 7.02 -10.06
CA ARG A 18 -0.12 6.55 -8.72
C ARG A 18 1.37 6.29 -8.63
N ARG A 19 1.94 6.54 -7.45
CA ARG A 19 3.36 6.32 -7.16
C ARG A 19 3.52 5.61 -5.83
N ASN A 20 4.50 4.71 -5.78
CA ASN A 20 4.91 4.09 -4.54
C ASN A 20 5.32 5.19 -3.53
N PHE A 21 4.59 5.24 -2.42
CA PHE A 21 4.77 6.23 -1.35
C PHE A 21 5.56 5.68 -0.15
N TYR A 22 5.79 4.36 -0.11
CA TYR A 22 6.35 3.67 1.05
C TYR A 22 7.89 3.78 1.16
N GLY A 23 8.52 4.71 0.42
CA GLY A 23 9.98 4.90 0.43
C GLY A 23 10.79 3.72 -0.14
N GLU A 24 10.09 2.67 -0.59
CA GLU A 24 10.68 1.47 -1.15
C GLU A 24 11.16 1.69 -2.59
N ASN A 25 12.38 1.23 -2.88
CA ASN A 25 12.88 1.17 -4.25
C ASN A 25 12.06 0.13 -5.05
N GLN A 26 11.86 0.32 -6.35
CA GLN A 26 11.24 -0.69 -7.22
C GLN A 26 11.88 -2.08 -7.12
N LYS A 27 13.15 -2.17 -6.71
CA LYS A 27 13.86 -3.43 -6.49
C LYS A 27 13.47 -4.13 -5.18
N SER A 28 13.07 -3.39 -4.14
CA SER A 28 12.67 -3.99 -2.87
C SER A 28 11.33 -4.70 -3.03
N SER A 29 10.34 -4.09 -3.68
CA SER A 29 9.03 -4.73 -3.90
C SER A 29 9.15 -6.06 -4.66
N ARG A 30 9.98 -6.10 -5.71
CA ARG A 30 10.26 -7.33 -6.50
C ARG A 30 10.84 -8.47 -5.65
N ARG A 31 11.60 -8.17 -4.59
CA ARG A 31 12.22 -9.17 -3.71
C ARG A 31 11.36 -9.49 -2.49
N ASN A 32 10.75 -8.47 -1.89
CA ASN A 32 10.03 -8.56 -0.63
C ASN A 32 8.64 -9.16 -0.81
N ILE A 33 7.96 -8.91 -1.93
CA ILE A 33 6.64 -9.52 -2.18
C ILE A 33 6.74 -11.06 -2.25
N PRO A 34 7.64 -11.67 -3.07
CA PRO A 34 7.82 -13.12 -3.05
C PRO A 34 8.26 -13.65 -1.68
N ARG A 35 9.16 -12.94 -0.99
CA ARG A 35 9.66 -13.34 0.34
C ARG A 35 8.54 -13.37 1.38
N SER A 36 7.71 -12.32 1.44
CA SER A 36 6.59 -12.24 2.37
C SER A 36 5.56 -13.34 2.10
N ARG A 37 5.22 -13.59 0.83
CA ARG A 37 4.33 -14.71 0.45
C ARG A 37 4.90 -16.05 0.91
N ARG A 38 6.19 -16.28 0.65
CA ARG A 38 6.88 -17.50 1.07
C ARG A 38 6.80 -17.68 2.60
N ALA A 39 7.12 -16.64 3.37
CA ALA A 39 7.07 -16.68 4.83
C ALA A 39 5.66 -17.03 5.34
N ASN A 40 4.62 -16.40 4.79
CA ASN A 40 3.23 -16.71 5.12
C ASN A 40 2.87 -18.16 4.83
N HIS A 41 3.24 -18.69 3.65
CA HIS A 41 2.99 -20.10 3.33
C HIS A 41 3.73 -21.08 4.25
N HIS A 42 4.97 -20.76 4.68
CA HIS A 42 5.66 -21.59 5.66
C HIS A 42 5.00 -21.55 7.04
N ALA A 43 4.54 -20.38 7.48
CA ALA A 43 3.82 -20.25 8.75
C ALA A 43 2.53 -21.07 8.74
N LEU A 44 1.74 -20.99 7.66
CA LEU A 44 0.53 -21.79 7.48
C LEU A 44 0.83 -23.29 7.52
N ARG A 45 1.80 -23.76 6.72
CA ARG A 45 2.19 -25.18 6.71
C ARG A 45 2.67 -25.66 8.07
N ARG A 46 3.43 -24.84 8.80
CA ARG A 46 3.88 -25.17 10.16
C ARG A 46 2.68 -25.31 11.11
N GLY A 47 1.73 -24.38 11.05
CA GLY A 47 0.48 -24.46 11.82
C GLY A 47 -0.31 -25.73 11.53
N GLU A 48 -0.46 -26.09 10.25
CA GLU A 48 -1.13 -27.33 9.82
C GLU A 48 -0.41 -28.59 10.33
N GLN A 49 0.91 -28.65 10.23
CA GLN A 49 1.69 -29.79 10.73
C GLN A 49 1.59 -29.95 12.24
N LEU A 50 1.59 -28.85 13.00
CA LEU A 50 1.39 -28.88 14.45
C LEU A 50 -0.03 -29.36 14.81
N ALA A 51 -1.05 -28.88 14.11
CA ALA A 51 -2.43 -29.33 14.30
C ALA A 51 -2.58 -30.83 14.01
N LEU A 52 -2.00 -31.31 12.90
CA LEU A 52 -1.98 -32.74 12.55
C LEU A 52 -1.23 -33.59 13.57
N GLY A 53 -0.09 -33.11 14.07
CA GLY A 53 0.67 -33.78 15.12
C GLY A 53 -0.13 -33.95 16.41
N ARG A 54 -0.85 -32.90 16.83
CA ARG A 54 -1.77 -32.95 17.98
C ARG A 54 -2.90 -33.96 17.77
N LEU A 55 -3.58 -33.90 16.62
CA LEU A 55 -4.64 -34.85 16.25
C LEU A 55 -4.19 -36.31 16.37
N ARG A 56 -2.97 -36.62 15.89
CA ARG A 56 -2.38 -37.96 16.01
C ARG A 56 -2.07 -38.34 17.46
N ALA A 57 -1.53 -37.42 18.25
CA ALA A 57 -1.17 -37.68 19.65
C ALA A 57 -2.40 -37.92 20.55
N PHE A 58 -3.53 -37.27 20.27
CA PHE A 58 -4.78 -37.41 21.04
C PHE A 58 -5.78 -38.39 20.42
N GLY A 59 -5.35 -39.29 19.52
CA GLY A 59 -6.21 -40.34 18.96
C GLY A 59 -7.43 -39.83 18.18
N GLY A 60 -7.34 -38.63 17.59
CA GLY A 60 -8.45 -38.01 16.85
C GLY A 60 -9.43 -37.19 17.69
N ALA A 61 -9.30 -37.15 19.01
CA ALA A 61 -10.11 -36.32 19.91
C ALA A 61 -9.46 -34.95 20.10
N VAL A 62 -9.43 -34.12 19.05
CA VAL A 62 -9.05 -32.70 19.16
C VAL A 62 -10.24 -31.88 18.69
N ASP A 63 -10.66 -30.90 19.49
CA ASP A 63 -11.75 -30.00 19.16
C ASP A 63 -11.47 -29.28 17.82
N ASP A 64 -12.41 -29.38 16.89
CA ASP A 64 -12.36 -28.83 15.53
C ASP A 64 -12.15 -27.30 15.55
N SER A 65 -12.45 -26.66 16.69
CA SER A 65 -12.23 -25.25 16.95
C SER A 65 -10.74 -24.83 17.00
N GLU A 66 -9.84 -25.65 17.55
CA GLU A 66 -8.39 -25.35 17.63
C GLU A 66 -7.72 -25.37 16.24
N VAL A 67 -8.11 -26.35 15.42
CA VAL A 67 -7.60 -26.52 14.05
C VAL A 67 -8.08 -25.37 13.15
N ARG A 68 -9.33 -24.92 13.32
CA ARG A 68 -9.88 -23.75 12.63
C ARG A 68 -9.22 -22.43 13.07
N PHE A 69 -8.87 -22.30 14.35
CA PHE A 69 -8.17 -21.12 14.86
C PHE A 69 -6.74 -21.01 14.30
N ALA A 70 -6.00 -22.13 14.21
CA ALA A 70 -4.66 -22.15 13.61
C ALA A 70 -4.66 -21.72 12.11
N ARG A 71 -5.77 -21.96 11.40
CA ARG A 71 -5.97 -21.50 10.01
C ARG A 71 -6.34 -20.03 9.88
N ARG A 72 -6.91 -19.43 10.94
CA ARG A 72 -7.30 -18.02 10.91
C ARG A 72 -6.15 -17.14 11.39
N SER A 73 -5.67 -16.32 10.45
CA SER A 73 -4.82 -15.15 10.65
C SER A 73 -3.30 -15.36 10.55
N THR A 74 -2.83 -15.76 9.37
CA THR A 74 -1.67 -15.05 8.80
C THR A 74 -2.25 -13.91 7.98
N GLY A 75 -2.20 -12.68 8.51
CA GLY A 75 -2.87 -11.49 7.99
C GLY A 75 -3.09 -11.52 6.47
N GLN A 76 -4.35 -11.46 6.06
CA GLN A 76 -4.74 -11.49 4.66
C GLN A 76 -3.99 -10.37 3.94
N TRP A 77 -3.04 -10.74 3.09
CA TRP A 77 -2.34 -9.77 2.27
C TRP A 77 -3.38 -9.07 1.39
N ARG A 78 -3.64 -7.79 1.70
CA ARG A 78 -4.56 -6.94 0.95
C ARG A 78 -3.76 -6.03 0.06
N LYS A 79 -4.12 -5.96 -1.21
CA LYS A 79 -3.57 -4.97 -2.14
C LYS A 79 -4.05 -3.60 -1.69
N SER A 80 -3.13 -2.76 -1.21
CA SER A 80 -3.40 -1.34 -1.03
C SER A 80 -3.08 -0.62 -2.35
N ALA A 81 -3.90 0.37 -2.68
CA ALA A 81 -3.55 1.33 -3.71
C ALA A 81 -2.30 2.12 -3.31
N ASP A 82 -1.46 2.42 -4.31
CA ASP A 82 -0.41 3.45 -4.22
C ASP A 82 -1.03 4.85 -4.06
N ALA A 83 -0.24 5.80 -3.55
CA ALA A 83 -0.71 7.16 -3.35
C ALA A 83 -0.84 7.91 -4.70
N PRO A 84 -1.87 8.78 -4.87
CA PRO A 84 -1.95 9.70 -5.99
C PRO A 84 -0.70 10.58 -6.13
N LEU A 85 -0.34 10.89 -7.38
CA LEU A 85 0.86 11.69 -7.67
C LEU A 85 0.83 13.05 -6.97
N ALA A 86 -0.34 13.68 -6.81
CA ALA A 86 -0.48 14.93 -6.08
C ALA A 86 0.01 14.83 -4.63
N GLU A 87 -0.40 13.78 -3.91
CA GLU A 87 0.01 13.53 -2.53
C GLU A 87 1.52 13.31 -2.43
N VAL A 88 2.08 12.53 -3.35
CA VAL A 88 3.53 12.26 -3.40
C VAL A 88 4.33 13.53 -3.67
N VAL A 89 3.87 14.38 -4.61
CA VAL A 89 4.54 15.65 -4.91
C VAL A 89 4.44 16.61 -3.73
N ALA A 90 3.27 16.73 -3.09
CA ALA A 90 3.09 17.58 -1.92
C ALA A 90 4.03 17.15 -0.78
N TYR A 91 4.04 15.87 -0.43
CA TYR A 91 4.95 15.32 0.59
C TYR A 91 6.42 15.61 0.28
N ARG A 92 6.85 15.45 -0.99
CA ARG A 92 8.24 15.73 -1.39
C ARG A 92 8.60 17.21 -1.26
N LEU A 93 7.69 18.12 -1.60
CA LEU A 93 7.92 19.56 -1.45
C LEU A 93 8.02 19.95 0.02
N GLU A 94 7.11 19.45 0.86
CA GLU A 94 7.13 19.67 2.31
C GLU A 94 8.41 19.11 2.94
N ARG A 95 8.83 17.91 2.54
CA ARG A 95 10.10 17.32 3.01
C ARG A 95 11.31 18.16 2.60
N ARG A 96 11.35 18.67 1.36
CA ARG A 96 12.48 19.51 0.90
C ARG A 96 12.56 20.83 1.64
N ALA A 97 11.42 21.48 1.88
CA ALA A 97 11.35 22.68 2.70
C ALA A 97 11.84 22.42 4.12
N ARG A 98 11.40 21.30 4.74
CA ARG A 98 11.84 20.88 6.07
C ARG A 98 13.35 20.62 6.16
N LEU A 99 13.93 20.06 5.10
CA LEU A 99 15.36 19.76 5.01
C LEU A 99 16.21 20.96 4.53
N GLY A 100 15.61 22.12 4.29
CA GLY A 100 16.33 23.30 3.78
C GLY A 100 16.86 23.17 2.34
N ILE A 101 16.43 22.16 1.59
CA ILE A 101 16.88 21.92 0.20
C ILE A 101 16.23 22.92 -0.78
N ASP A 102 15.02 23.38 -0.47
CA ASP A 102 14.28 24.36 -1.26
C ASP A 102 13.86 25.50 -0.33
N THR A 103 13.76 26.72 -0.86
CA THR A 103 13.32 27.86 -0.04
C THR A 103 11.85 27.70 0.34
N ALA A 104 11.51 28.05 1.58
CA ALA A 104 10.14 27.90 2.08
C ALA A 104 9.09 28.60 1.18
N PRO A 105 9.31 29.84 0.69
CA PRO A 105 8.34 30.50 -0.20
C PRO A 105 8.13 29.76 -1.53
N ARG A 106 9.22 29.29 -2.15
CA ARG A 106 9.16 28.55 -3.41
C ARG A 106 8.44 27.22 -3.25
N SER A 107 8.68 26.52 -2.16
CA SER A 107 7.99 25.26 -1.85
C SER A 107 6.50 25.48 -1.59
N GLN A 108 6.14 26.54 -0.84
CA GLN A 108 4.75 26.89 -0.56
C GLN A 108 3.97 27.24 -1.83
N GLU A 109 4.54 28.03 -2.74
CA GLU A 109 3.89 28.36 -4.01
C GLU A 109 3.64 27.11 -4.86
N ARG A 110 4.61 26.20 -4.94
CA ARG A 110 4.46 24.93 -5.66
C ARG A 110 3.40 24.04 -5.02
N LEU A 111 3.34 23.99 -3.68
CA LEU A 111 2.31 23.28 -2.94
C LEU A 111 0.92 23.83 -3.24
N ARG A 112 0.75 25.16 -3.24
CA ARG A 112 -0.51 25.82 -3.60
C ARG A 112 -0.99 25.40 -4.99
N ARG A 113 -0.10 25.37 -5.99
CA ARG A 113 -0.44 24.93 -7.36
C ARG A 113 -0.86 23.46 -7.45
N VAL A 114 -0.20 22.59 -6.69
CA VAL A 114 -0.56 21.16 -6.67
C VAL A 114 -1.92 20.97 -6.00
N ARG A 115 -2.14 21.66 -4.87
CA ARG A 115 -3.40 21.60 -4.13
C ARG A 115 -4.56 22.21 -4.92
N SER A 116 -4.36 23.31 -5.65
CA SER A 116 -5.42 23.92 -6.47
C SER A 116 -5.81 23.07 -7.69
N ALA A 117 -4.90 22.23 -8.19
CA ALA A 117 -5.19 21.30 -9.27
C ALA A 117 -6.06 20.10 -8.83
N VAL A 118 -6.05 19.77 -7.53
CA VAL A 118 -6.82 18.67 -6.95
C VAL A 118 -8.07 19.24 -6.27
N PRO A 119 -9.29 18.93 -6.73
CA PRO A 119 -10.48 19.41 -6.04
C PRO A 119 -10.51 18.91 -4.59
N PRO A 120 -10.99 19.73 -3.63
CA PRO A 120 -11.19 19.28 -2.25
C PRO A 120 -12.31 18.24 -2.22
N GLY A 121 -11.94 16.97 -2.17
CA GLY A 121 -12.90 15.87 -2.16
C GLY A 121 -12.20 14.55 -2.48
N ARG A 122 -12.32 13.57 -1.59
CA ARG A 122 -11.83 12.20 -1.81
C ARG A 122 -12.32 11.71 -3.18
N PRO A 123 -11.47 11.13 -4.05
CA PRO A 123 -11.99 10.15 -4.98
C PRO A 123 -12.61 9.06 -4.10
N GLU A 124 -13.92 8.87 -4.21
CA GLU A 124 -14.61 7.80 -3.49
C GLU A 124 -13.82 6.51 -3.69
N ARG A 125 -13.47 5.88 -2.57
CA ARG A 125 -12.99 4.51 -2.59
C ARG A 125 -14.19 3.67 -2.99
N GLY A 126 -14.33 3.41 -4.29
CA GLY A 126 -15.18 2.34 -4.80
C GLY A 126 -14.90 1.09 -3.99
N ARG A 127 -15.89 0.70 -3.18
CA ARG A 127 -15.94 -0.60 -2.53
C ARG A 127 -16.66 -1.49 -3.53
N ASP A 128 -15.89 -2.23 -4.30
CA ASP A 128 -16.35 -3.45 -4.97
C ASP A 128 -15.56 -4.63 -4.37
#